data_AF-R1EK21-F1
#
_entry.id   AF-R1EK21-F1
#
_cell.length_a   1.000
_cell.length_b   1.000
_cell.length_c   1.000
_cell.angle_alpha   90.00
_cell.angle_beta   90.00
_cell.angle_gamma   90.00
#
_symmetry.space_group_name_H-M   'P 1'
#
loop_
_entity.id
_entity.type
_entity.pdbx_description
1 polymer ?
#
loop_
_entity_poly.entity_id
_entity_poly.type
_entity_poly.pdbx_seq_one_letter_code
_entity_poly.pdbx_strand_id
1 'polypeptide(L)'
;MFWIYGGNLQFGTGRLPDYDGSSFAANQDVIVVTFNYRTNVFGFATSPEIPLNKRNVGLYDQRKALAWVNANIHAFGGDPTRVTIFGESAGAWSVKQLFALPPHPPQFRAAIMQSQGATISGTGSAEWTALATALNCTTATSPLTCVRAAPAAAIRTAIESAALSFPPSFDNATATQHVEARLGAGAGAAPVPLLLGNNAAEGSIFANNLPSAPALLASIFGAANTSLALAARAAYPATLSDELLRVRIIGDALFTCLSRDFADAAAGSGYQRGGGGVWDVSG
;
A
#
# COMPACT_ATOMS: atom_id res chain seq x y z
N MET A 1 -6.56 -10.60 -14.73
CA MET A 1 -6.20 -10.22 -13.35
C MET A 1 -5.01 -9.30 -13.40
N PHE A 2 -5.07 -8.16 -12.72
CA PHE A 2 -4.11 -7.05 -12.80
C PHE A 2 -3.36 -6.92 -11.47
N TRP A 3 -2.11 -7.36 -11.45
CA TRP A 3 -1.27 -7.48 -10.25
C TRP A 3 -0.55 -6.18 -9.91
N ILE A 4 -0.77 -5.66 -8.71
CA ILE A 4 -0.02 -4.54 -8.13
C ILE A 4 0.88 -5.11 -7.04
N TYR A 5 2.20 -5.07 -7.26
CA TYR A 5 3.17 -5.61 -6.30
C TYR A 5 3.33 -4.75 -5.05
N GLY A 6 3.80 -5.37 -3.97
CA GLY A 6 4.09 -4.74 -2.66
C GLY A 6 5.45 -4.04 -2.58
N GLY A 7 6.02 -3.96 -1.38
CA GLY A 7 7.33 -3.31 -1.14
C GLY A 7 7.22 -1.90 -0.56
N ASN A 8 6.20 -1.65 0.27
CA ASN A 8 5.98 -0.41 1.02
C ASN A 8 5.94 0.88 0.17
N LEU A 9 5.67 0.75 -1.14
CA LEU A 9 5.84 1.80 -2.16
C LEU A 9 7.28 2.31 -2.35
N GLN A 10 8.25 1.71 -1.66
CA GLN A 10 9.66 2.13 -1.66
C GLN A 10 10.51 1.31 -2.63
N PHE A 11 10.18 0.04 -2.83
CA PHE A 11 10.92 -0.88 -3.69
C PHE A 11 9.98 -1.91 -4.32
N GLY A 12 10.53 -2.81 -5.13
CA GLY A 12 9.81 -3.89 -5.79
C GLY A 12 9.84 -3.79 -7.31
N THR A 13 9.40 -4.86 -7.96
CA THR A 13 9.27 -4.91 -9.42
C THR A 13 8.24 -5.96 -9.81
N GLY A 14 7.53 -5.72 -10.92
CA GLY A 14 6.64 -6.71 -11.53
C GLY A 14 7.36 -7.92 -12.16
N ARG A 15 8.69 -7.96 -12.14
CA ARG A 15 9.53 -9.04 -12.69
C ARG A 15 9.99 -10.06 -11.64
N LEU A 16 9.62 -9.93 -10.36
CA LEU A 16 10.04 -10.93 -9.38
C LEU A 16 9.59 -12.33 -9.80
N PRO A 17 10.44 -13.38 -9.68
CA PRO A 17 10.07 -14.74 -10.06
C PRO A 17 8.78 -15.23 -9.39
N ASP A 18 8.53 -14.82 -8.15
CA ASP A 18 7.31 -15.15 -7.40
C ASP A 18 6.02 -14.57 -8.02
N TYR A 19 6.15 -13.60 -8.94
CA TYR A 19 5.03 -13.00 -9.67
C TYR A 19 4.88 -13.55 -11.10
N ASP A 20 5.58 -14.63 -11.45
CA ASP A 20 5.37 -15.33 -12.72
C ASP A 20 3.94 -15.90 -12.78
N GLY A 21 3.10 -15.24 -13.56
CA GLY A 21 1.69 -15.60 -13.74
C GLY A 21 1.45 -16.83 -14.62
N SER A 22 2.48 -17.43 -15.21
CA SER A 22 2.35 -18.50 -16.21
C SER A 22 1.57 -19.70 -15.69
N SER A 23 1.86 -20.15 -14.47
CA SER A 23 1.13 -21.26 -13.83
C SER A 23 -0.33 -20.91 -13.62
N PHE A 24 -0.63 -19.68 -13.15
CA PHE A 24 -1.99 -19.27 -12.88
C PHE A 24 -2.82 -19.12 -14.17
N ALA A 25 -2.21 -18.57 -15.21
CA ALA A 25 -2.82 -18.47 -16.54
C ALA A 25 -3.12 -19.85 -17.15
N ALA A 26 -2.18 -20.80 -17.04
CA ALA A 26 -2.34 -22.15 -17.57
C ALA A 26 -3.42 -22.98 -16.85
N ASN A 27 -3.62 -22.75 -15.55
CA ASN A 27 -4.50 -23.58 -14.73
C ASN A 27 -5.90 -22.98 -14.47
N GLN A 28 -6.11 -21.68 -14.68
CA GLN A 28 -7.36 -21.01 -14.26
C GLN A 28 -8.10 -20.26 -15.39
N ASP A 29 -7.70 -20.42 -16.65
CA ASP A 29 -8.28 -19.72 -17.81
C ASP A 29 -8.41 -18.20 -17.58
N VAL A 30 -7.29 -17.59 -17.19
CA VAL A 30 -7.18 -16.16 -16.92
C VAL A 30 -5.96 -15.57 -17.61
N ILE A 31 -6.05 -14.28 -17.95
CA ILE A 31 -4.88 -13.48 -18.29
C ILE A 31 -4.34 -12.84 -17.02
N VAL A 32 -3.04 -12.98 -16.77
CA VAL A 32 -2.34 -12.29 -15.69
C VAL A 32 -1.52 -11.14 -16.28
N VAL A 33 -1.72 -9.93 -15.75
CA VAL A 33 -0.95 -8.74 -16.11
C VAL A 33 -0.12 -8.31 -14.91
N THR A 34 1.20 -8.26 -15.08
CA THR A 34 2.13 -7.60 -14.15
C THR A 34 2.70 -6.35 -14.84
N PHE A 35 3.09 -5.35 -14.05
CA PHE A 35 3.62 -4.09 -14.56
C PHE A 35 4.60 -3.49 -13.55
N ASN A 36 5.23 -2.36 -13.90
CA ASN A 36 6.07 -1.58 -12.99
C ASN A 36 5.45 -0.20 -12.75
N TYR A 37 5.58 0.31 -11.52
CA TYR A 37 5.31 1.70 -11.17
C TYR A 37 6.53 2.29 -10.46
N ARG A 38 6.70 3.62 -10.53
CA ARG A 38 7.82 4.27 -9.84
C ARG A 38 7.66 4.19 -8.33
N THR A 39 8.74 3.85 -7.63
CA THR A 39 8.79 3.70 -6.17
C THR A 39 9.65 4.80 -5.51
N ASN A 40 9.55 4.93 -4.19
CA ASN A 40 10.32 5.89 -3.37
C ASN A 40 10.22 7.32 -3.96
N VAL A 41 11.27 8.15 -3.87
CA VAL A 41 11.24 9.53 -4.37
C VAL A 41 10.89 9.66 -5.85
N PHE A 42 11.17 8.63 -6.66
CA PHE A 42 10.81 8.65 -8.09
C PHE A 42 9.29 8.57 -8.30
N GLY A 43 8.57 7.92 -7.39
CA GLY A 43 7.11 7.78 -7.40
C GLY A 43 6.37 8.77 -6.50
N PHE A 44 7.02 9.23 -5.45
CA PHE A 44 6.39 9.85 -4.28
C PHE A 44 7.18 11.05 -3.75
N ALA A 45 7.85 11.82 -4.62
CA ALA A 45 8.61 12.99 -4.22
C ALA A 45 7.76 13.99 -3.42
N THR A 46 8.24 14.37 -2.24
CA THR A 46 7.56 15.24 -1.27
C THR A 46 8.07 16.68 -1.28
N SER A 47 8.77 17.07 -2.36
CA SER A 47 9.26 18.44 -2.56
C SER A 47 8.13 19.47 -2.36
N PRO A 48 8.37 20.55 -1.59
CA PRO A 48 7.39 21.62 -1.44
C PRO A 48 7.08 22.34 -2.76
N GLU A 49 7.98 22.28 -3.74
CA GLU A 49 7.81 22.86 -5.08
C GLU A 49 6.84 22.05 -5.96
N ILE A 50 6.51 20.81 -5.57
CA ILE A 50 5.52 19.98 -6.27
C ILE A 50 4.14 20.20 -5.61
N PRO A 51 3.11 20.63 -6.37
CA PRO A 51 1.74 20.71 -5.86
C PRO A 51 1.26 19.35 -5.33
N LEU A 52 0.47 19.36 -4.24
CA LEU A 52 0.03 18.14 -3.53
C LEU A 52 -0.55 17.06 -4.47
N ASN A 53 -1.44 17.46 -5.38
CA ASN A 53 -2.10 16.58 -6.35
C ASN A 53 -1.21 16.01 -7.46
N LYS A 54 0.09 16.37 -7.46
CA LYS A 54 1.10 15.89 -8.42
C LYS A 54 2.22 15.09 -7.77
N ARG A 55 2.15 14.82 -6.47
CA ARG A 55 3.21 14.12 -5.71
C ARG A 55 3.18 12.60 -5.87
N ASN A 56 2.01 12.01 -6.18
CA ASN A 56 1.82 10.57 -6.26
C ASN A 56 1.98 10.01 -7.68
N VAL A 57 3.07 10.36 -8.37
CA VAL A 57 3.28 9.89 -9.75
C VAL A 57 3.34 8.36 -9.86
N GLY A 58 3.77 7.65 -8.80
CA GLY A 58 3.70 6.19 -8.73
C GLY A 58 2.27 5.63 -8.75
N LEU A 59 1.31 6.28 -8.09
CA LEU A 59 -0.12 5.87 -8.16
C LEU A 59 -0.72 6.20 -9.53
N TYR A 60 -0.30 7.31 -10.14
CA TYR A 60 -0.68 7.62 -11.52
C TYR A 60 -0.11 6.61 -12.52
N ASP A 61 1.08 6.06 -12.30
CA ASP A 61 1.62 4.98 -13.13
C ASP A 61 0.73 3.73 -13.07
N GLN A 62 0.29 3.33 -11.87
CA GLN A 62 -0.64 2.21 -11.69
C GLN A 62 -1.97 2.43 -12.43
N ARG A 63 -2.56 3.63 -12.31
CA ARG A 63 -3.77 4.00 -13.06
C ARG A 63 -3.54 4.00 -14.57
N LYS A 64 -2.38 4.49 -15.03
CA LYS A 64 -2.03 4.50 -16.46
C LYS A 64 -1.88 3.08 -17.01
N ALA A 65 -1.27 2.18 -16.26
CA ALA A 65 -1.18 0.76 -16.61
C ALA A 65 -2.56 0.11 -16.66
N LEU A 66 -3.44 0.37 -15.69
CA LEU A 66 -4.82 -0.14 -15.71
C LEU A 66 -5.63 0.39 -16.91
N ALA A 67 -5.48 1.68 -17.23
CA ALA A 67 -6.12 2.28 -18.41
C ALA A 67 -5.58 1.65 -19.70
N TRP A 68 -4.28 1.35 -19.78
CA TRP A 68 -3.70 0.64 -20.92
C TRP A 68 -4.30 -0.77 -21.05
N VAL A 69 -4.45 -1.51 -19.95
CA VAL A 69 -5.11 -2.82 -19.96
C VAL A 69 -6.53 -2.71 -20.48
N ASN A 70 -7.32 -1.78 -19.97
CA ASN A 70 -8.70 -1.58 -20.44
C ASN A 70 -8.78 -1.26 -21.94
N ALA A 71 -7.83 -0.50 -22.47
CA ALA A 71 -7.79 -0.15 -23.89
C ALA A 71 -7.26 -1.27 -24.80
N ASN A 72 -6.40 -2.17 -24.31
CA ASN A 72 -5.61 -3.06 -25.18
C ASN A 72 -5.77 -4.55 -24.88
N ILE A 73 -6.30 -4.96 -23.73
CA ILE A 73 -6.25 -6.37 -23.32
C ILE A 73 -7.05 -7.32 -24.23
N HIS A 74 -8.02 -6.79 -24.98
CA HIS A 74 -8.76 -7.52 -26.01
C HIS A 74 -7.86 -8.10 -27.11
N ALA A 75 -6.76 -7.42 -27.46
CA ALA A 75 -5.79 -7.92 -28.43
C ALA A 75 -5.01 -9.15 -27.92
N PHE A 76 -5.04 -9.39 -26.61
CA PHE A 76 -4.43 -10.55 -25.95
C PHE A 76 -5.46 -11.62 -25.57
N GLY A 77 -6.71 -11.50 -26.04
CA GLY A 77 -7.82 -12.40 -25.71
C GLY A 77 -8.55 -12.07 -24.40
N GLY A 78 -8.24 -10.94 -23.76
CA GLY A 78 -8.87 -10.54 -22.49
C GLY A 78 -10.13 -9.70 -22.66
N ASP A 79 -11.06 -9.83 -21.74
CA ASP A 79 -12.22 -8.96 -21.67
C ASP A 79 -11.95 -7.77 -20.74
N PRO A 80 -11.92 -6.51 -21.24
CA PRO A 80 -11.67 -5.33 -20.41
C PRO A 80 -12.77 -5.10 -19.36
N THR A 81 -13.98 -5.64 -19.56
CA THR A 81 -15.06 -5.56 -18.56
C THR A 81 -14.88 -6.56 -17.41
N ARG A 82 -13.93 -7.50 -17.53
CA ARG A 82 -13.68 -8.57 -16.55
C ARG A 82 -12.37 -8.40 -15.77
N VAL A 83 -11.79 -7.20 -15.75
CA VAL A 83 -10.54 -6.91 -15.03
C VAL A 83 -10.73 -6.95 -13.52
N THR A 84 -10.10 -7.92 -12.85
CA THR A 84 -9.93 -7.92 -11.37
C THR A 84 -8.58 -7.32 -11.01
N ILE A 85 -8.56 -6.28 -10.18
CA ILE A 85 -7.33 -5.75 -9.59
C ILE A 85 -6.98 -6.52 -8.32
N PHE A 86 -5.71 -6.83 -8.11
CA PHE A 86 -5.25 -7.52 -6.92
C PHE A 86 -3.82 -7.13 -6.56
N GLY A 87 -3.50 -7.16 -5.27
CA GLY A 87 -2.18 -6.80 -4.78
C GLY A 87 -1.93 -7.30 -3.37
N GLU A 88 -0.67 -7.29 -2.97
CA GLU A 88 -0.19 -7.68 -1.63
C GLU A 88 0.54 -6.52 -0.94
N SER A 89 0.41 -6.40 0.38
CA SER A 89 1.06 -5.37 1.20
C SER A 89 0.77 -3.96 0.65
N ALA A 90 1.78 -3.19 0.25
CA ALA A 90 1.61 -1.88 -0.39
C ALA A 90 0.85 -1.93 -1.72
N GLY A 91 0.87 -3.05 -2.41
CA GLY A 91 0.03 -3.32 -3.58
C GLY A 91 -1.44 -3.47 -3.18
N ALA A 92 -1.72 -4.14 -2.06
CA ALA A 92 -3.07 -4.23 -1.51
C ALA A 92 -3.56 -2.87 -0.99
N TRP A 93 -2.68 -2.08 -0.37
CA TRP A 93 -2.97 -0.67 -0.04
C TRP A 93 -3.28 0.16 -1.29
N SER A 94 -2.54 -0.06 -2.38
CA SER A 94 -2.80 0.60 -3.67
C SER A 94 -4.16 0.19 -4.24
N VAL A 95 -4.52 -1.10 -4.16
CA VAL A 95 -5.86 -1.61 -4.52
C VAL A 95 -6.93 -0.95 -3.65
N LYS A 96 -6.71 -0.81 -2.33
CA LYS A 96 -7.60 -0.10 -1.40
C LYS A 96 -7.82 1.36 -1.79
N GLN A 97 -6.77 2.09 -2.15
CA GLN A 97 -6.89 3.48 -2.61
C GLN A 97 -7.59 3.59 -3.97
N LEU A 98 -7.29 2.69 -4.91
CA LEU A 98 -7.93 2.66 -6.23
C LEU A 98 -9.40 2.25 -6.14
N PHE A 99 -9.75 1.40 -5.17
CA PHE A 99 -11.12 1.05 -4.83
C PHE A 99 -11.89 2.24 -4.24
N ALA A 100 -11.27 3.00 -3.34
CA ALA A 100 -11.89 4.17 -2.70
C ALA A 100 -12.00 5.40 -3.63
N LEU A 101 -11.04 5.54 -4.54
CA LEU A 101 -10.91 6.64 -5.50
C LEU A 101 -10.76 6.04 -6.92
N PRO A 102 -11.77 5.39 -7.48
CA PRO A 102 -11.66 4.79 -8.80
C PRO A 102 -11.67 5.88 -9.88
N PRO A 103 -11.04 5.63 -11.04
CA PRO A 103 -11.41 6.33 -12.27
C PRO A 103 -12.92 6.17 -12.51
N HIS A 104 -13.57 7.16 -13.10
CA HIS A 104 -14.99 7.08 -13.46
C HIS A 104 -15.17 6.99 -14.99
N PRO A 105 -15.85 5.95 -15.50
CA PRO A 105 -16.35 4.76 -14.77
C PRO A 105 -15.21 3.87 -14.25
N PRO A 106 -15.45 3.02 -13.21
CA PRO A 106 -14.45 2.08 -12.72
C PRO A 106 -13.90 1.21 -13.84
N GLN A 107 -12.57 1.08 -13.87
CA GLN A 107 -11.82 0.33 -14.88
C GLN A 107 -11.52 -1.12 -14.46
N PHE A 108 -12.28 -1.61 -13.48
CA PHE A 108 -12.15 -2.93 -12.90
C PHE A 108 -13.51 -3.37 -12.35
N ARG A 109 -13.71 -4.69 -12.31
CA ARG A 109 -14.97 -5.33 -11.92
C ARG A 109 -14.94 -5.97 -10.55
N ALA A 110 -13.78 -6.11 -9.93
CA ALA A 110 -13.57 -6.70 -8.60
C ALA A 110 -12.19 -6.34 -8.07
N ALA A 111 -12.03 -6.36 -6.74
CA ALA A 111 -10.79 -6.06 -6.05
C ALA A 111 -10.39 -7.19 -5.08
N ILE A 112 -9.09 -7.48 -4.99
CA ILE A 112 -8.51 -8.43 -4.03
C ILE A 112 -7.38 -7.73 -3.25
N MET A 113 -7.44 -7.76 -1.92
CA MET A 113 -6.49 -7.10 -1.03
C MET A 113 -5.82 -8.12 -0.10
N GLN A 114 -4.61 -8.55 -0.43
CA GLN A 114 -3.87 -9.54 0.34
C GLN A 114 -2.95 -8.83 1.34
N SER A 115 -3.14 -9.09 2.63
CA SER A 115 -2.31 -8.47 3.68
C SER A 115 -2.26 -6.95 3.54
N GLN A 116 -3.42 -6.33 3.30
CA GLN A 116 -3.48 -4.86 3.31
C GLN A 116 -3.11 -4.36 4.71
N GLY A 117 -2.51 -3.18 4.75
CA GLY A 117 -2.00 -2.66 6.00
C GLY A 117 -1.73 -1.17 5.95
N ALA A 118 -1.14 -0.68 7.03
CA ALA A 118 -0.69 0.70 7.12
C ALA A 118 0.36 0.99 6.03
N THR A 119 0.28 2.18 5.46
CA THR A 119 1.38 2.74 4.64
C THR A 119 2.32 3.55 5.52
N ILE A 120 3.51 3.89 5.01
CA ILE A 120 4.40 4.85 5.65
C ILE A 120 3.63 6.15 5.90
N SER A 121 3.67 6.61 7.15
CA SER A 121 3.06 7.85 7.61
C SER A 121 4.07 8.99 7.58
N GLY A 122 3.59 10.23 7.48
CA GLY A 122 4.41 11.44 7.53
C GLY A 122 4.30 12.30 6.28
N THR A 123 4.95 13.46 6.30
CA THR A 123 4.91 14.43 5.19
C THR A 123 6.04 14.23 4.18
N GLY A 124 7.04 13.40 4.49
CA GLY A 124 8.25 13.21 3.68
C GLY A 124 9.18 14.42 3.65
N SER A 125 8.94 15.46 4.47
CA SER A 125 9.68 16.73 4.41
C SER A 125 11.14 16.57 4.88
N ALA A 126 11.36 15.77 5.93
CA ALA A 126 12.69 15.49 6.45
C ALA A 126 13.50 14.68 5.42
N GLU A 127 12.87 13.70 4.79
CA GLU A 127 13.48 12.83 3.77
C GLU A 127 13.81 13.61 2.50
N TRP A 128 12.93 14.52 2.07
CA TRP A 128 13.23 15.45 0.98
C TRP A 128 14.43 16.35 1.31
N THR A 129 14.46 16.91 2.52
CA THR A 129 15.56 17.79 2.97
C THR A 129 16.88 17.02 3.04
N ALA A 130 16.86 15.79 3.55
CA ALA A 130 18.03 14.91 3.61
C ALA A 130 18.54 14.56 2.20
N LEU A 131 17.64 14.23 1.27
CA LEU A 131 18.00 13.96 -0.12
C LEU A 131 18.61 15.20 -0.79
N ALA A 132 17.96 16.35 -0.66
CA ALA A 132 18.46 17.60 -1.23
C ALA A 132 19.83 17.98 -0.64
N THR A 133 20.06 17.73 0.65
CA THR A 133 21.35 17.96 1.31
C THR A 133 22.41 17.01 0.76
N ALA A 134 22.13 15.71 0.65
CA ALA A 134 23.06 14.71 0.13
C ALA A 134 23.48 14.98 -1.33
N LEU A 135 22.63 15.66 -2.09
CA LEU A 135 22.89 16.04 -3.49
C LEU A 135 23.41 17.48 -3.64
N ASN A 136 23.70 18.18 -2.54
CA ASN A 136 24.12 19.59 -2.52
C ASN A 136 23.14 20.54 -3.24
N CYS A 137 21.84 20.25 -3.14
CA CYS A 137 20.76 20.99 -3.80
C CYS A 137 20.04 22.00 -2.90
N THR A 138 20.39 22.10 -1.62
CA THR A 138 19.69 22.99 -0.66
C THR A 138 19.87 24.48 -0.93
N THR A 139 20.99 24.87 -1.56
CA THR A 139 21.29 26.27 -1.91
C THR A 139 20.87 26.64 -3.33
N ALA A 140 20.34 25.69 -4.11
CA ALA A 140 19.83 25.96 -5.45
C ALA A 140 18.57 26.84 -5.38
N THR A 141 18.36 27.70 -6.38
CA THR A 141 17.12 28.49 -6.50
C THR A 141 15.88 27.58 -6.56
N SER A 142 16.03 26.40 -7.18
CA SER A 142 15.02 25.34 -7.18
C SER A 142 15.71 24.02 -6.78
N PRO A 143 15.62 23.60 -5.50
CA PRO A 143 16.09 22.30 -5.06
C PRO A 143 15.53 21.15 -5.89
N LEU A 144 14.25 21.22 -6.30
CA LEU A 144 13.63 20.23 -7.19
C LEU A 144 14.33 20.13 -8.54
N THR A 145 14.66 21.26 -9.17
CA THR A 145 15.36 21.26 -10.46
C THR A 145 16.76 20.68 -10.32
N CYS A 146 17.47 21.02 -9.24
CA CYS A 146 18.77 20.45 -8.93
C CYS A 146 18.71 18.92 -8.73
N VAL A 147 17.78 18.43 -7.91
CA VAL A 147 17.61 16.98 -7.67
C VAL A 147 17.23 16.25 -8.96
N ARG A 148 16.40 16.84 -9.83
CA ARG A 148 16.06 16.26 -11.15
C ARG A 148 17.23 16.18 -12.11
N ALA A 149 18.20 17.08 -11.99
CA ALA A 149 19.41 17.07 -12.81
C ALA A 149 20.45 16.06 -12.31
N ALA A 150 20.32 15.58 -11.06
CA ALA A 150 21.24 14.59 -10.50
C ALA A 150 21.10 13.22 -11.20
N PRO A 151 22.21 12.47 -11.39
CA PRO A 151 22.14 11.10 -11.89
C PRO A 151 21.27 10.22 -10.99
N ALA A 152 20.42 9.37 -11.58
CA ALA A 152 19.54 8.47 -10.82
C ALA A 152 20.32 7.55 -9.86
N ALA A 153 21.55 7.16 -10.22
CA ALA A 153 22.43 6.39 -9.35
C ALA A 153 22.84 7.17 -8.08
N ALA A 154 23.08 8.47 -8.17
CA ALA A 154 23.41 9.31 -7.01
C ALA A 154 22.20 9.48 -6.09
N ILE A 155 20.99 9.66 -6.66
CA ILE A 155 19.73 9.67 -5.91
C ILE A 155 19.54 8.35 -5.16
N ARG A 156 19.75 7.22 -5.84
CA ARG A 156 19.66 5.88 -5.22
C ARG A 156 20.66 5.73 -4.08
N THR A 157 21.93 6.09 -4.28
CA THR A 157 22.96 6.02 -3.23
C THR A 157 22.59 6.88 -2.02
N ALA A 158 22.06 8.08 -2.21
CA ALA A 158 21.58 8.92 -1.11
C ALA A 158 20.41 8.28 -0.34
N ILE A 159 19.44 7.69 -1.04
CA ILE A 159 18.31 6.97 -0.44
C ILE A 159 18.80 5.80 0.41
N GLU A 160 19.67 4.95 -0.14
CA GLU A 160 20.19 3.75 0.53
C GLU A 160 21.04 4.12 1.75
N SER A 161 21.90 5.14 1.62
CA SER A 161 22.85 5.52 2.67
C SER A 161 22.16 6.16 3.89
N ALA A 162 21.07 6.89 3.66
CA ALA A 162 20.30 7.58 4.71
C ALA A 162 18.96 6.89 5.03
N ALA A 163 18.72 5.69 4.49
CA ALA A 163 17.48 4.92 4.65
C ALA A 163 16.20 5.75 4.37
N LEU A 164 16.24 6.60 3.34
CA LEU A 164 15.16 7.56 3.07
C LEU A 164 13.90 6.85 2.53
N SER A 165 12.76 7.13 3.16
CA SER A 165 11.46 6.58 2.76
C SER A 165 10.50 7.70 2.43
N PHE A 166 9.92 7.67 1.23
CA PHE A 166 9.03 8.72 0.75
C PHE A 166 7.57 8.24 0.84
N PRO A 167 6.76 8.81 1.76
CA PRO A 167 5.36 8.41 1.91
C PRO A 167 4.50 8.93 0.75
N PRO A 168 3.38 8.26 0.44
CA PRO A 168 2.39 8.82 -0.45
C PRO A 168 1.76 10.09 0.17
N SER A 169 1.38 11.03 -0.68
CA SER A 169 0.67 12.24 -0.28
C SER A 169 -0.84 12.01 -0.30
N PHE A 170 -1.56 12.33 0.77
CA PHE A 170 -3.03 12.22 0.78
C PHE A 170 -3.67 13.42 0.06
N ASP A 171 -3.78 13.32 -1.26
CA ASP A 171 -4.27 14.37 -2.15
C ASP A 171 -5.79 14.32 -2.41
N ASN A 172 -6.49 13.33 -1.85
CA ASN A 172 -7.91 13.03 -2.08
C ASN A 172 -8.29 12.80 -3.56
N ALA A 173 -7.30 12.58 -4.43
CA ALA A 173 -7.49 12.28 -5.85
C ALA A 173 -6.93 10.90 -6.23
N THR A 174 -5.78 10.54 -5.66
CA THR A 174 -5.12 9.24 -5.79
C THR A 174 -4.99 8.51 -4.47
N ALA A 175 -4.90 9.22 -3.34
CA ALA A 175 -4.86 8.64 -2.01
C ALA A 175 -5.66 9.46 -0.97
N THR A 176 -6.32 8.77 -0.05
CA THR A 176 -7.04 9.36 1.09
C THR A 176 -6.75 8.61 2.39
N GLN A 177 -6.78 9.33 3.52
CA GLN A 177 -6.68 8.76 4.87
C GLN A 177 -8.01 8.17 5.34
N HIS A 178 -9.11 8.54 4.69
CA HIS A 178 -10.47 8.22 5.12
C HIS A 178 -11.14 7.32 4.08
N VAL A 179 -10.53 6.16 3.82
CA VAL A 179 -11.04 5.21 2.83
C VAL A 179 -12.41 4.67 3.26
N GLU A 180 -12.58 4.39 4.54
CA GLU A 180 -13.80 3.83 5.13
C GLU A 180 -14.99 4.80 4.97
N ALA A 181 -14.75 6.11 5.00
CA ALA A 181 -15.78 7.13 4.78
C ALA A 181 -16.32 7.15 3.33
N ARG A 182 -15.68 6.43 2.40
CA ARG A 182 -16.05 6.37 0.97
C ARG A 182 -16.91 5.16 0.62
N LEU A 183 -17.11 4.23 1.55
CA LEU A 183 -17.76 2.94 1.31
C LEU A 183 -19.28 3.03 1.16
N GLY A 184 -19.94 4.06 1.70
CA GLY A 184 -21.38 4.22 1.57
C GLY A 184 -21.88 4.39 0.12
N ALA A 185 -23.15 4.06 -0.11
CA ALA A 185 -23.78 4.29 -1.41
C ALA A 185 -23.64 5.77 -1.84
N GLY A 186 -23.07 6.02 -3.02
CA GLY A 186 -22.80 7.38 -3.51
C GLY A 186 -21.59 8.09 -2.89
N ALA A 187 -20.86 7.46 -1.95
CA ALA A 187 -19.71 8.06 -1.28
C ALA A 187 -18.38 7.95 -2.08
N GLY A 188 -18.42 7.29 -3.24
CA GLY A 188 -17.37 7.34 -4.27
C GLY A 188 -16.52 6.08 -4.42
N ALA A 189 -16.56 5.14 -3.46
CA ALA A 189 -15.89 3.86 -3.65
C ALA A 189 -16.51 3.04 -4.79
N ALA A 190 -15.71 2.18 -5.42
CA ALA A 190 -16.14 1.34 -6.53
C ALA A 190 -17.17 0.30 -6.05
N PRO A 191 -18.38 0.24 -6.64
CA PRO A 191 -19.44 -0.68 -6.25
C PRO A 191 -19.18 -2.09 -6.83
N VAL A 192 -18.06 -2.70 -6.47
CA VAL A 192 -17.60 -3.99 -7.00
C VAL A 192 -17.34 -5.01 -5.88
N PRO A 193 -17.40 -6.33 -6.19
CA PRO A 193 -17.00 -7.36 -5.26
C PRO A 193 -15.57 -7.18 -4.74
N LEU A 194 -15.38 -7.50 -3.46
CA LEU A 194 -14.11 -7.41 -2.75
C LEU A 194 -13.73 -8.78 -2.17
N LEU A 195 -12.44 -9.10 -2.12
CA LEU A 195 -11.89 -10.19 -1.31
C LEU A 195 -10.68 -9.64 -0.58
N LEU A 196 -10.53 -9.97 0.71
CA LEU A 196 -9.39 -9.56 1.49
C LEU A 196 -9.02 -10.61 2.54
N GLY A 197 -7.80 -10.56 3.03
CA GLY A 197 -7.34 -11.47 4.08
C GLY A 197 -5.92 -11.17 4.51
N ASN A 198 -5.48 -11.90 5.52
CA ASN A 198 -4.17 -11.75 6.14
C ASN A 198 -3.52 -13.10 6.37
N ASN A 199 -2.20 -13.07 6.50
CA ASN A 199 -1.45 -14.24 6.95
C ASN A 199 -1.52 -14.36 8.47
N ALA A 200 -1.46 -15.59 9.00
CA ALA A 200 -1.53 -15.82 10.45
C ALA A 200 -0.35 -15.21 11.24
N ALA A 201 0.75 -14.79 10.57
CA ALA A 201 1.95 -14.27 11.22
C ALA A 201 2.56 -13.06 10.46
N GLU A 202 1.75 -12.07 10.09
CA GLU A 202 2.17 -10.87 9.34
C GLU A 202 3.44 -10.20 9.88
N GLY A 203 3.62 -10.20 11.20
CA GLY A 203 4.76 -9.55 11.83
C GLY A 203 6.11 -10.24 11.65
N SER A 204 6.15 -11.47 11.16
CA SER A 204 7.38 -12.27 11.14
C SER A 204 8.46 -11.64 10.28
N ILE A 205 8.08 -10.96 9.19
CA ILE A 205 9.02 -10.29 8.29
C ILE A 205 9.72 -9.07 8.92
N PHE A 206 9.19 -8.57 10.04
CA PHE A 206 9.74 -7.41 10.76
C PHE A 206 10.53 -7.80 12.01
N ALA A 207 10.45 -9.06 12.46
CA ALA A 207 10.87 -9.50 13.80
C ALA A 207 12.28 -9.06 14.22
N ASN A 208 13.23 -9.04 13.28
CA ASN A 208 14.63 -8.71 13.55
C ASN A 208 14.89 -7.22 13.80
N ASN A 209 13.99 -6.33 13.36
CA ASN A 209 14.18 -4.87 13.44
C ASN A 209 13.21 -4.21 14.44
N LEU A 210 12.42 -4.98 15.17
CA LEU A 210 11.45 -4.45 16.12
C LEU A 210 12.09 -4.22 17.50
N PRO A 211 11.77 -3.10 18.18
CA PRO A 211 12.12 -2.91 19.57
C PRO A 211 11.39 -3.94 20.45
N SER A 212 11.79 -4.09 21.72
CA SER A 212 11.14 -5.00 22.69
C SER A 212 9.61 -4.80 22.72
N ALA A 213 8.84 -5.83 23.07
CA ALA A 213 7.37 -5.72 23.06
C ALA A 213 6.82 -4.54 23.89
N PRO A 214 7.36 -4.22 25.10
CA PRO A 214 6.93 -3.04 25.85
C PRO A 214 7.21 -1.72 25.11
N ALA A 215 8.37 -1.60 24.46
CA ALA A 215 8.73 -0.41 23.70
C ALA A 215 7.88 -0.28 22.42
N LEU A 216 7.54 -1.41 21.78
CA LEU A 216 6.62 -1.43 20.65
C LEU A 216 5.20 -0.99 21.04
N LEU A 217 4.67 -1.46 22.17
CA LEU A 217 3.38 -1.00 22.66
C LEU A 217 3.40 0.49 23.00
N ALA A 218 4.50 0.99 23.60
CA ALA A 218 4.68 2.40 23.86
C ALA A 218 4.77 3.24 22.58
N SER A 219 5.33 2.71 21.48
CA SER A 219 5.36 3.44 20.21
C SER A 219 3.99 3.48 19.52
N ILE A 220 3.18 2.42 19.65
CA ILE A 220 1.83 2.35 19.08
C ILE A 220 0.85 3.25 19.83
N PHE A 221 0.81 3.14 21.17
CA PHE A 221 -0.18 3.87 21.98
C PHE A 221 0.32 5.23 22.47
N GLY A 222 1.62 5.50 22.35
CA GLY A 222 2.28 6.67 22.94
C GLY A 222 2.78 6.39 24.35
N ALA A 223 3.99 6.85 24.67
CA ALA A 223 4.69 6.53 25.92
C ALA A 223 3.94 6.97 27.19
N ALA A 224 3.06 7.98 27.09
CA ALA A 224 2.22 8.45 28.20
C ALA A 224 0.99 7.56 28.46
N ASN A 225 0.57 6.73 27.51
CA ASN A 225 -0.67 5.95 27.57
C ASN A 225 -0.43 4.53 28.10
N THR A 226 0.12 4.44 29.31
CA THR A 226 0.53 3.17 29.93
C THR A 226 -0.65 2.22 30.18
N SER A 227 -1.85 2.75 30.47
CA SER A 227 -3.06 1.94 30.65
C SER A 227 -3.45 1.17 29.39
N LEU A 228 -3.38 1.82 28.21
CA LEU A 228 -3.66 1.18 26.93
C LEU A 228 -2.59 0.14 26.58
N ALA A 229 -1.31 0.46 26.81
CA ALA A 229 -0.23 -0.49 26.59
C ALA A 229 -0.38 -1.75 27.47
N LEU A 230 -0.77 -1.60 28.74
CA LEU A 230 -1.04 -2.72 29.65
C LEU A 230 -2.26 -3.54 29.21
N ALA A 231 -3.35 -2.88 28.82
CA ALA A 231 -4.54 -3.55 28.31
C ALA A 231 -4.24 -4.34 27.03
N ALA A 232 -3.49 -3.75 26.10
CA ALA A 232 -3.05 -4.41 24.89
C ALA A 232 -2.14 -5.61 25.19
N ARG A 233 -1.18 -5.49 26.13
CA ARG A 233 -0.34 -6.62 26.56
C ARG A 233 -1.18 -7.77 27.11
N ALA A 234 -2.22 -7.47 27.89
CA ALA A 234 -3.10 -8.46 28.50
C ALA A 234 -3.96 -9.22 27.48
N ALA A 235 -4.16 -8.67 26.27
CA ALA A 235 -4.87 -9.35 25.19
C ALA A 235 -4.06 -10.53 24.57
N TYR A 236 -2.76 -10.61 24.83
CA TYR A 236 -1.89 -11.69 24.34
C TYR A 236 -1.54 -12.69 25.45
N PRO A 237 -1.39 -14.00 25.14
CA PRO A 237 -1.01 -15.01 26.12
C PRO A 237 0.26 -14.62 26.89
N ALA A 238 0.24 -14.82 28.22
CA ALA A 238 1.38 -14.49 29.08
C ALA A 238 2.61 -15.37 28.79
N THR A 239 2.41 -16.54 28.16
CA THR A 239 3.43 -17.55 27.85
C THR A 239 4.25 -17.26 26.59
N LEU A 240 3.88 -16.25 25.79
CA LEU A 240 4.63 -15.92 24.58
C LEU A 240 6.03 -15.39 24.94
N SER A 241 7.04 -15.83 24.19
CA SER A 241 8.35 -15.18 24.19
C SER A 241 8.22 -13.73 23.70
N ASP A 242 9.15 -12.86 24.09
CA ASP A 242 9.14 -11.47 23.62
C ASP A 242 9.17 -11.38 22.09
N GLU A 243 9.93 -12.25 21.42
CA GLU A 243 9.96 -12.34 19.96
C GLU A 243 8.59 -12.66 19.34
N LEU A 244 7.92 -13.71 19.79
CA LEU A 244 6.59 -14.07 19.28
C LEU A 244 5.56 -13.00 19.61
N LEU A 245 5.67 -12.37 20.77
CA LEU A 245 4.81 -11.27 21.17
C LEU A 245 4.99 -10.05 20.24
N ARG A 246 6.23 -9.69 19.89
CA ARG A 246 6.52 -8.61 18.92
C ARG A 246 5.92 -8.90 17.55
N VAL A 247 6.05 -10.13 17.07
CA VAL A 247 5.45 -10.57 15.79
C VAL A 247 3.92 -10.43 15.81
N ARG A 248 3.27 -10.84 16.90
CA ARG A 248 1.81 -10.71 17.05
C ARG A 248 1.38 -9.25 17.11
N ILE A 249 2.00 -8.45 17.96
CA ILE A 249 1.66 -7.03 18.15
C ILE A 249 1.79 -6.25 16.84
N ILE A 250 2.91 -6.39 16.12
CA ILE A 250 3.09 -5.62 14.89
C ILE A 250 2.17 -6.13 13.76
N GLY A 251 1.93 -7.44 13.69
CA GLY A 251 1.03 -8.04 12.72
C GLY A 251 -0.38 -7.51 12.88
N ASP A 252 -0.87 -7.48 14.11
CA ASP A 252 -2.20 -6.96 14.42
C ASP A 252 -2.29 -5.45 14.18
N ALA A 253 -1.30 -4.69 14.65
CA ALA A 253 -1.31 -3.23 14.56
C ALA A 253 -1.18 -2.70 13.13
N LEU A 254 -0.37 -3.34 12.27
CA LEU A 254 -0.11 -2.85 10.92
C LEU A 254 -0.94 -3.54 9.84
N PHE A 255 -1.51 -4.72 10.10
CA PHE A 255 -2.17 -5.52 9.07
C PHE A 255 -3.53 -6.05 9.53
N THR A 256 -3.56 -7.01 10.46
CA THR A 256 -4.78 -7.79 10.77
C THR A 256 -5.94 -6.93 11.22
N CYS A 257 -5.73 -6.04 12.20
CA CYS A 257 -6.81 -5.18 12.70
C CYS A 257 -7.28 -4.20 11.65
N LEU A 258 -6.36 -3.61 10.87
CA LEU A 258 -6.73 -2.67 9.80
C LEU A 258 -7.54 -3.34 8.68
N SER A 259 -7.23 -4.59 8.36
CA SER A 259 -7.97 -5.36 7.35
C SER A 259 -9.37 -5.69 7.85
N ARG A 260 -9.46 -6.11 9.11
CA ARG A 260 -10.72 -6.42 9.76
C ARG A 260 -11.62 -5.19 9.87
N ASP A 261 -11.08 -4.07 10.32
CA ASP A 261 -11.83 -2.80 10.42
C ASP A 261 -12.36 -2.37 9.05
N PHE A 262 -11.55 -2.51 8.00
CA PHE A 262 -11.98 -2.22 6.64
C PHE A 262 -13.05 -3.22 6.13
N ALA A 263 -12.89 -4.52 6.43
CA ALA A 263 -13.88 -5.55 6.07
C ALA A 263 -15.24 -5.28 6.75
N ASP A 264 -15.24 -4.95 8.03
CA ASP A 264 -16.43 -4.66 8.82
C ASP A 264 -17.10 -3.37 8.33
N ALA A 265 -16.32 -2.32 8.02
CA ALA A 265 -16.83 -1.08 7.43
C ALA A 265 -17.45 -1.32 6.03
N ALA A 266 -16.84 -2.15 5.19
CA ALA A 266 -17.37 -2.50 3.87
C ALA A 266 -18.67 -3.31 3.99
N ALA A 267 -18.70 -4.31 4.86
CA ALA A 267 -19.90 -5.10 5.11
C ALA A 267 -21.06 -4.23 5.65
N GLY A 268 -20.77 -3.35 6.62
CA GLY A 268 -21.74 -2.40 7.17
C GLY A 268 -22.25 -1.38 6.15
N SER A 269 -21.50 -1.13 5.08
CA SER A 269 -21.87 -0.22 3.98
C SER A 269 -22.61 -0.90 2.82
N GLY A 270 -22.96 -2.18 2.96
CA GLY A 270 -23.76 -2.91 1.98
C GLY A 270 -22.97 -3.72 0.94
N TYR A 271 -21.64 -3.82 1.06
CA TYR A 271 -20.87 -4.82 0.31
C TYR A 271 -21.12 -6.20 0.94
N GLN A 272 -22.14 -6.91 0.47
CA GLN A 272 -22.63 -8.17 1.06
C GLN A 272 -21.57 -9.28 1.08
N ARG A 273 -21.47 -10.05 2.17
CA ARG A 273 -20.70 -11.31 2.21
C ARG A 273 -21.48 -12.41 1.47
N GLY A 274 -20.94 -12.92 0.35
CA GLY A 274 -21.50 -14.05 -0.43
C GLY A 274 -22.56 -13.66 -1.47
N GLY A 275 -22.41 -14.16 -2.70
CA GLY A 275 -23.28 -13.86 -3.85
C GLY A 275 -22.72 -12.82 -4.84
N GLY A 276 -21.53 -12.29 -4.56
CA GLY A 276 -20.88 -11.24 -5.34
C GLY A 276 -20.26 -10.12 -4.49
N GLY A 277 -19.80 -10.40 -3.26
CA GLY A 277 -19.20 -9.37 -2.40
C GLY A 277 -18.10 -9.89 -1.48
N VAL A 278 -17.91 -9.26 -0.30
CA VAL A 278 -16.70 -9.32 0.55
C VAL A 278 -16.41 -10.74 1.06
N TRP A 279 -15.24 -11.27 0.71
CA TRP A 279 -14.71 -12.52 1.29
C TRP A 279 -13.54 -12.17 2.22
N ASP A 280 -13.69 -12.41 3.52
CA ASP A 280 -12.61 -12.35 4.50
C ASP A 280 -12.10 -13.78 4.72
N VAL A 281 -10.84 -14.02 4.35
CA VAL A 281 -10.18 -15.34 4.50
C VAL A 281 -9.18 -15.36 5.65
N SER A 282 -9.18 -14.35 6.52
CA SER A 282 -8.41 -14.40 7.76
C SER A 282 -9.00 -15.44 8.71
N GLY A 283 -8.16 -16.40 9.12
CA GLY A 283 -8.48 -17.42 10.11
C GLY A 283 -7.93 -17.07 11.48
#